data_AF-A0A7W0PGQ7-F1
#
_entry.id   AF-A0A7W0PGQ7-F1
#
_cell.length_a   1.000
_cell.length_b   1.000
_cell.length_c   1.000
_cell.angle_alpha   90.00
_cell.angle_beta   90.00
_cell.angle_gamma   90.00
#
_symmetry.space_group_name_H-M   'P 1'
#
loop_
_entity.id
_entity.type
_entity.pdbx_description
1 polymer ?
#
loop_
_entity_poly.entity_id
_entity_poly.type
_entity_poly.pdbx_seq_one_letter_code
_entity_poly.pdbx_strand_id
1 'polypeptide(L)'
;LEAYVSRLRQLFNGHGPSLARRGAGYSLELGGSLLDVRRFTELLDDVSHAIGAGDEARVSKLAAEALALWRGPALADIALASAGRAEAERLEELRLRTLEQRVEAELALGRHEELVGELQALVGQNPYRERFVGQLMLALYRSGRAAGALQVYEKTRGALDEDLGLQPSAELQQLSGQIVRQEPQLRRPRAAVRRVAEGPVPVQRARRLSGLAAMGVATVAAMAFTTAGSTAVETRAAPTSDRLAIILPGSREDETVGKPARALGIGLRSAERIYDLTTASLFLGDDDAAAENVAQQVDAGGFGLAVVLGGGAGAKTFAQVVPKMPETRFVFFDTSLRDLSLENAANAAAVRFAEEDSTYLAGYLSGLATPIDDSRDQVDTVSVVAGVPGADTKRLVAAFTRGLRNALRGARVYVDYSGELVDPTRCERLANRRIDMGADVVFAAAGRCGLGALAVARTRGVWGIGADDDGVNSASHILGVTYKEWERAGLDAVQGLLDGTLPMGKDLVLGLEDDYAVGVQMSYVVPDHIQSLVVYRCSEIRTARALDADH
;
A
#
# COMPACT_ATOMS: atom_id res chain seq x y z
N LEU A 1 -8.89 35.73 -4.55
CA LEU A 1 -8.38 35.29 -3.22
C LEU A 1 -8.59 36.36 -2.13
N GLU A 2 -8.16 37.61 -2.35
CA GLU A 2 -8.25 38.68 -1.34
C GLU A 2 -9.68 38.99 -0.85
N ALA A 3 -10.68 38.95 -1.75
CA ALA A 3 -12.09 39.09 -1.39
C ALA A 3 -12.66 37.93 -0.54
N TYR A 4 -12.07 36.73 -0.63
CA TYR A 4 -12.43 35.58 0.22
C TYR A 4 -11.77 35.69 1.59
N VAL A 5 -10.49 36.09 1.64
CA VAL A 5 -9.77 36.33 2.90
C VAL A 5 -10.41 37.47 3.70
N SER A 6 -10.86 38.55 3.05
CA SER A 6 -11.58 39.64 3.72
C SER A 6 -12.87 39.16 4.38
N ARG A 7 -13.66 38.32 3.67
CA ARG A 7 -14.87 37.70 4.23
C ARG A 7 -14.57 36.75 5.39
N LEU A 8 -13.53 35.91 5.29
CA LEU A 8 -13.09 35.04 6.38
C LEU A 8 -12.63 35.84 7.61
N ARG A 9 -11.90 36.94 7.42
CA ARG A 9 -11.52 37.84 8.52
C ARG A 9 -12.72 38.46 9.21
N GLN A 10 -13.78 38.83 8.46
CA GLN A 10 -15.03 39.31 9.06
C GLN A 10 -15.74 38.20 9.85
N LEU A 11 -15.78 36.98 9.32
CA LEU A 11 -16.39 35.83 10.01
C LEU A 11 -15.66 35.47 11.32
N PHE A 12 -14.33 35.55 11.33
CA PHE A 12 -13.54 35.24 12.52
C PHE A 12 -13.47 36.39 13.53
N ASN A 13 -13.86 37.61 13.15
CA ASN A 13 -13.82 38.76 14.04
C ASN A 13 -14.66 38.50 15.31
N GLY A 14 -14.04 38.65 16.47
CA GLY A 14 -14.68 38.39 17.78
C GLY A 14 -14.82 36.92 18.19
N HIS A 15 -14.37 35.96 17.38
CA HIS A 15 -14.58 34.51 17.62
C HIS A 15 -13.29 33.73 17.95
N GLY A 16 -12.13 34.40 18.05
CA GLY A 16 -10.87 33.78 18.48
C GLY A 16 -9.80 33.67 17.38
N PRO A 17 -10.03 32.98 16.25
CA PRO A 17 -9.00 32.81 15.25
C PRO A 17 -8.76 34.09 14.44
N SER A 18 -7.56 34.28 13.90
CA SER A 18 -7.23 35.42 13.04
C SER A 18 -6.40 34.99 11.83
N LEU A 19 -6.55 35.70 10.70
CA LEU A 19 -5.88 35.39 9.44
C LEU A 19 -4.77 36.40 9.15
N ALA A 20 -3.52 36.00 9.35
CA ALA A 20 -2.34 36.81 9.08
C ALA A 20 -1.76 36.49 7.70
N ARG A 21 -1.35 37.51 6.94
CA ARG A 21 -0.59 37.28 5.69
C ARG A 21 0.86 36.94 6.06
N ARG A 22 1.39 35.81 5.58
CA ARG A 22 2.79 35.41 5.79
C ARG A 22 3.41 34.99 4.45
N GLY A 23 4.42 35.74 4.00
CA GLY A 23 5.06 35.51 2.71
C GLY A 23 4.07 35.51 1.55
N ALA A 24 4.10 34.45 0.73
CA ALA A 24 3.20 34.26 -0.40
C ALA A 24 1.79 33.77 -0.02
N GLY A 25 1.52 33.48 1.27
CA GLY A 25 0.27 32.86 1.72
C GLY A 25 -0.37 33.52 2.94
N TYR A 26 -1.31 32.80 3.54
CA TYR A 26 -2.02 33.21 4.75
C TYR A 26 -1.89 32.13 5.82
N SER A 27 -1.73 32.55 7.06
CA SER A 27 -1.67 31.70 8.24
C SER A 27 -2.90 31.97 9.10
N LEU A 28 -3.58 30.90 9.51
CA LEU A 28 -4.67 30.95 10.48
C LEU A 28 -4.07 30.79 11.88
N GLU A 29 -4.12 31.85 12.67
CA GLU A 29 -3.71 31.84 14.07
C GLU A 29 -4.92 31.52 14.93
N LEU A 30 -4.91 30.38 15.61
CA LEU A 30 -6.11 29.84 16.28
C LEU A 30 -6.47 30.59 17.58
N GLY A 31 -5.51 31.30 18.19
CA GLY A 31 -5.69 31.90 19.51
C GLY A 31 -6.02 30.83 20.56
N GLY A 32 -7.10 31.02 21.31
CA GLY A 32 -7.65 30.04 22.26
C GLY A 32 -8.58 28.98 21.63
N SER A 33 -8.77 29.00 20.31
CA SER A 33 -9.64 28.04 19.62
C SER A 33 -8.99 26.66 19.56
N LEU A 34 -9.79 25.62 19.72
CA LEU A 34 -9.33 24.24 19.63
C LEU A 34 -9.33 23.78 18.17
N LEU A 35 -8.30 23.02 17.81
CA LEU A 35 -8.24 22.29 16.55
C LEU A 35 -8.60 20.84 16.84
N ASP A 36 -9.55 20.28 16.11
CA ASP A 36 -10.01 18.89 16.32
C ASP A 36 -8.84 17.90 16.29
N VAL A 37 -7.88 18.08 15.38
CA VAL A 37 -6.65 17.26 15.32
C VAL A 37 -5.81 17.36 16.59
N ARG A 38 -5.66 18.57 17.17
CA ARG A 38 -4.92 18.74 18.44
C ARG A 38 -5.66 18.04 19.58
N ARG A 39 -6.98 18.24 19.66
CA ARG A 39 -7.81 17.61 20.70
C ARG A 39 -7.83 16.09 20.57
N PHE A 40 -7.84 15.58 19.34
CA PHE A 40 -7.74 14.16 19.03
C PHE A 40 -6.43 13.59 19.57
N THR A 41 -5.27 14.21 19.25
CA THR A 41 -3.97 13.77 19.75
C THR A 41 -3.87 13.80 21.28
N GLU A 42 -4.37 14.85 21.93
CA GLU A 42 -4.42 14.92 23.41
C GLU A 42 -5.24 13.77 24.01
N LEU A 43 -6.37 13.42 23.39
CA LEU A 43 -7.18 12.27 23.82
C LEU A 43 -6.44 10.94 23.59
N LEU A 44 -5.59 10.82 22.56
CA LEU A 44 -4.78 9.62 22.35
C LEU A 44 -3.67 9.46 23.40
N ASP A 45 -3.12 10.55 23.92
CA ASP A 45 -2.19 10.50 25.05
C ASP A 45 -2.91 10.00 26.31
N ASP A 46 -4.13 10.50 26.57
CA ASP A 46 -4.97 10.03 27.68
C ASP A 46 -5.38 8.56 27.51
N VAL A 47 -5.69 8.11 26.28
CA VAL A 47 -5.94 6.70 25.95
C VAL A 47 -4.71 5.85 26.26
N SER A 48 -3.53 6.30 25.84
CA SER A 48 -2.27 5.58 26.08
C SER A 48 -1.97 5.44 27.57
N HIS A 49 -2.23 6.49 28.36
CA HIS A 49 -2.13 6.42 29.82
C HIS A 49 -3.14 5.44 30.44
N ALA A 50 -4.38 5.42 29.95
CA ALA A 50 -5.39 4.48 30.43
C ALA A 50 -5.05 3.02 30.08
N ILE A 51 -4.49 2.76 28.89
CA ILE A 51 -3.95 1.45 28.50
C ILE A 51 -2.85 1.02 29.46
N GLY A 52 -1.88 1.90 29.73
CA GLY A 52 -0.78 1.61 30.67
C GLY A 52 -1.26 1.32 32.11
N ALA A 53 -2.42 1.85 32.49
CA ALA A 53 -3.07 1.59 33.77
C ALA A 53 -4.00 0.36 33.77
N GLY A 54 -4.26 -0.26 32.62
CA GLY A 54 -5.21 -1.38 32.47
C GLY A 54 -6.67 -0.99 32.72
N ASP A 55 -7.02 0.30 32.56
CA ASP A 55 -8.39 0.80 32.77
C ASP A 55 -9.19 0.77 31.46
N GLU A 56 -9.69 -0.41 31.10
CA GLU A 56 -10.41 -0.63 29.84
C GLU A 56 -11.67 0.24 29.71
N ALA A 57 -12.35 0.54 30.82
CA ALA A 57 -13.52 1.41 30.80
C ALA A 57 -13.14 2.84 30.41
N ARG A 58 -12.00 3.33 30.90
CA ARG A 58 -11.47 4.64 30.53
C ARG A 58 -10.93 4.67 29.10
N VAL A 59 -10.26 3.62 28.64
CA VAL A 59 -9.80 3.47 27.24
C VAL A 59 -10.99 3.56 26.29
N SER A 60 -12.03 2.74 26.50
CA SER A 60 -13.26 2.72 25.70
C SER A 60 -13.88 4.13 25.59
N LYS A 61 -14.04 4.81 26.74
CA LYS A 61 -14.65 6.14 26.80
C LYS A 61 -13.83 7.18 26.04
N LEU A 62 -12.53 7.29 26.32
CA LEU A 62 -11.67 8.32 25.71
C LEU A 62 -11.48 8.09 24.21
N ALA A 63 -11.33 6.83 23.78
CA ALA A 63 -11.23 6.50 22.37
C ALA A 63 -12.54 6.82 21.62
N ALA A 64 -13.70 6.59 22.24
CA ALA A 64 -14.98 6.98 21.66
C ALA A 64 -15.12 8.52 21.55
N GLU A 65 -14.70 9.26 22.58
CA GLU A 65 -14.67 10.73 22.54
C GLU A 65 -13.74 11.25 21.43
N ALA A 66 -12.58 10.62 21.24
CA ALA A 66 -11.63 10.97 20.18
C ALA A 66 -12.22 10.72 18.78
N LEU A 67 -12.83 9.54 18.58
CA LEU A 67 -13.44 9.16 17.31
C LEU A 67 -14.67 10.02 16.96
N ALA A 68 -15.38 10.56 17.95
CA ALA A 68 -16.52 11.45 17.73
C ALA A 68 -16.14 12.82 17.10
N LEU A 69 -14.85 13.18 17.10
CA LEU A 69 -14.35 14.38 16.42
C LEU A 69 -14.33 14.22 14.89
N TRP A 70 -14.40 12.98 14.39
CA TRP A 70 -14.29 12.68 12.97
C TRP A 70 -15.64 12.77 12.25
N ARG A 71 -15.64 13.36 11.05
CA ARG A 71 -16.85 13.55 10.22
C ARG A 71 -16.74 12.95 8.81
N GLY A 72 -15.90 11.93 8.65
CA GLY A 72 -15.59 11.33 7.35
C GLY A 72 -14.08 11.15 7.19
N PRO A 73 -13.60 10.94 5.95
CA PRO A 73 -12.17 10.88 5.66
C PRO A 73 -11.46 12.20 5.97
N ALA A 74 -10.20 12.13 6.39
CA ALA A 74 -9.36 13.25 6.70
C ALA A 74 -9.23 14.17 5.50
N LEU A 75 -9.60 15.45 5.70
CA LEU A 75 -9.42 16.51 4.70
C LEU A 75 -10.09 16.23 3.34
N ALA A 76 -11.17 15.43 3.30
CA ALA A 76 -11.84 14.98 2.08
C ALA A 76 -12.27 16.10 1.12
N ASP A 77 -12.60 17.28 1.66
CA ASP A 77 -13.13 18.41 0.88
C ASP A 77 -12.04 19.39 0.38
N ILE A 78 -10.76 19.01 0.49
CA ILE A 78 -9.63 19.89 0.19
C ILE A 78 -8.75 19.26 -0.89
N ALA A 79 -8.45 20.04 -1.94
CA ALA A 79 -7.40 19.67 -2.89
C ALA A 79 -6.02 19.86 -2.23
N LEU A 80 -5.37 18.76 -1.86
CA LEU A 80 -4.12 18.78 -1.12
C LEU A 80 -2.90 18.61 -2.04
N ALA A 81 -1.90 19.46 -1.81
CA ALA A 81 -0.52 19.20 -2.24
C ALA A 81 0.06 18.00 -1.47
N SER A 82 1.20 17.46 -1.92
CA SER A 82 1.80 16.21 -1.40
C SER A 82 1.94 16.17 0.13
N ALA A 83 2.45 17.23 0.76
CA ALA A 83 2.57 17.31 2.22
C ALA A 83 1.22 17.24 2.95
N GLY A 84 0.14 17.72 2.32
CA GLY A 84 -1.21 17.61 2.87
C GLY A 84 -1.78 16.20 2.76
N ARG A 85 -1.44 15.45 1.70
CA ARG A 85 -1.88 14.05 1.52
C ARG A 85 -1.21 13.13 2.54
N ALA A 86 0.10 13.26 2.72
CA ALA A 86 0.82 12.50 3.75
C ALA A 86 0.25 12.75 5.16
N GLU A 87 -0.15 13.99 5.45
CA GLU A 87 -0.82 14.30 6.73
C GLU A 87 -2.22 13.69 6.81
N ALA A 88 -3.00 13.71 5.74
CA ALA A 88 -4.31 13.05 5.70
C ALA A 88 -4.20 11.54 5.94
N GLU A 89 -3.25 10.87 5.29
CA GLU A 89 -2.96 9.45 5.47
C GLU A 89 -2.51 9.15 6.90
N ARG A 90 -1.60 9.96 7.46
CA ARG A 90 -1.16 9.84 8.86
C ARG A 90 -2.33 9.95 9.84
N LEU A 91 -3.25 10.87 9.59
CA LEU A 91 -4.44 11.07 10.42
C LEU A 91 -5.39 9.86 10.31
N GLU A 92 -5.65 9.35 9.10
CA GLU A 92 -6.47 8.15 8.90
C GLU A 92 -5.88 6.91 9.58
N GLU A 93 -4.57 6.72 9.49
CA GLU A 93 -3.88 5.63 10.17
C GLU A 93 -4.03 5.73 11.70
N LEU A 94 -3.93 6.94 12.27
CA LEU A 94 -4.19 7.16 13.70
C LEU A 94 -5.64 6.82 14.05
N ARG A 95 -6.62 7.23 13.24
CA ARG A 95 -8.03 6.91 13.43
C ARG A 95 -8.27 5.40 13.49
N LEU A 96 -7.68 4.64 12.55
CA LEU A 96 -7.81 3.19 12.53
C LEU A 96 -7.19 2.53 13.77
N ARG A 97 -6.03 3.00 14.22
CA ARG A 97 -5.42 2.52 15.48
C ARG A 97 -6.29 2.81 16.70
N THR A 98 -6.92 3.99 16.76
CA THR A 98 -7.86 4.34 17.85
C THR A 98 -9.09 3.44 17.83
N LEU A 99 -9.61 3.09 16.65
CA LEU A 99 -10.69 2.10 16.52
C LEU A 99 -10.27 0.73 17.07
N GLU A 100 -9.08 0.25 16.74
CA GLU A 100 -8.55 -1.01 17.27
C GLU A 100 -8.44 -1.00 18.79
N GLN A 101 -7.89 0.08 19.37
CA GLN A 101 -7.76 0.24 20.81
C GLN A 101 -9.13 0.28 21.52
N ARG A 102 -10.10 0.99 20.94
CA ARG A 102 -11.47 1.01 21.47
C ARG A 102 -12.07 -0.39 21.47
N VAL A 103 -12.00 -1.09 20.34
CA VAL A 103 -12.55 -2.45 20.22
C VAL A 103 -11.88 -3.40 21.21
N GLU A 104 -10.57 -3.33 21.38
CA GLU A 104 -9.84 -4.17 22.35
C GLU A 104 -10.39 -3.99 23.77
N ALA A 105 -10.55 -2.74 24.20
CA ALA A 105 -11.11 -2.40 25.50
C ALA A 105 -12.56 -2.88 25.66
N GLU A 106 -13.40 -2.70 24.64
CA GLU A 106 -14.79 -3.18 24.62
C GLU A 106 -14.87 -4.72 24.71
N LEU A 107 -13.97 -5.43 24.03
CA LEU A 107 -13.84 -6.89 24.13
C LEU A 107 -13.41 -7.33 25.53
N ALA A 108 -12.49 -6.60 26.17
CA ALA A 108 -12.05 -6.86 27.54
C ALA A 108 -13.17 -6.62 28.57
N LEU A 109 -14.01 -5.60 28.35
CA LEU A 109 -15.23 -5.34 29.13
C LEU A 109 -16.36 -6.35 28.87
N GLY A 110 -16.18 -7.24 27.90
CA GLY A 110 -17.11 -8.32 27.61
C GLY A 110 -18.31 -7.92 26.74
N ARG A 111 -18.20 -6.84 25.95
CA ARG A 111 -19.25 -6.33 25.04
C ARG A 111 -19.12 -6.89 23.60
N HIS A 112 -18.70 -8.14 23.49
CA HIS A 112 -18.36 -8.78 22.20
C HIS A 112 -19.55 -8.91 21.24
N GLU A 113 -20.76 -9.18 21.74
CA GLU A 113 -21.95 -9.34 20.87
C GLU A 113 -22.30 -8.04 20.14
N GLU A 114 -22.19 -6.90 20.83
CA GLU A 114 -22.49 -5.57 20.28
C GLU A 114 -21.49 -5.15 19.18
N LEU A 115 -20.25 -5.65 19.26
CA LEU A 115 -19.17 -5.30 18.33
C LEU A 115 -19.20 -6.06 17.01
N VAL A 116 -19.92 -7.20 16.90
CA VAL A 116 -19.82 -8.07 15.72
C VAL A 116 -20.19 -7.33 14.43
N GLY A 117 -21.28 -6.58 14.44
CA GLY A 117 -21.75 -5.86 13.23
C GLY A 117 -20.77 -4.76 12.80
N GLU A 118 -20.24 -4.00 13.76
CA GLU A 118 -19.24 -2.98 13.48
C GLU A 118 -17.94 -3.58 12.95
N LEU A 119 -17.45 -4.65 13.58
CA LEU A 119 -16.23 -5.34 13.17
C LEU A 119 -16.35 -5.99 11.80
N GLN A 120 -17.54 -6.50 11.43
CA GLN A 120 -17.79 -6.96 10.07
C GLN A 120 -17.65 -5.84 9.03
N ALA A 121 -18.15 -4.63 9.33
CA ALA A 121 -18.00 -3.48 8.45
C ALA A 121 -16.53 -3.02 8.36
N LEU A 122 -15.82 -2.96 9.50
CA LEU A 122 -14.41 -2.58 9.55
C LEU A 122 -13.50 -3.55 8.79
N VAL A 123 -13.72 -4.87 8.95
CA VAL A 123 -13.01 -5.90 8.17
C VAL A 123 -13.38 -5.81 6.69
N GLY A 124 -14.63 -5.52 6.35
CA GLY A 124 -15.03 -5.32 4.95
C GLY A 124 -14.33 -4.13 4.27
N GLN A 125 -14.08 -3.06 5.02
CA GLN A 125 -13.37 -1.87 4.54
C GLN A 125 -11.84 -2.02 4.59
N ASN A 126 -11.33 -2.84 5.50
CA ASN A 126 -9.90 -3.02 5.77
C ASN A 126 -9.55 -4.52 5.82
N PRO A 127 -9.70 -5.27 4.71
CA PRO A 127 -9.63 -6.73 4.72
C PRO A 127 -8.27 -7.28 5.15
N TYR A 128 -7.19 -6.53 4.94
CA TYR A 128 -5.81 -6.92 5.27
C TYR A 128 -5.33 -6.43 6.63
N ARG A 129 -6.15 -5.67 7.37
CA ARG A 129 -5.81 -5.23 8.73
C ARG A 129 -6.17 -6.36 9.70
N GLU A 130 -5.26 -7.33 9.82
CA GLU A 130 -5.43 -8.58 10.56
C GLU A 130 -5.85 -8.39 12.03
N ARG A 131 -5.56 -7.23 12.63
CA ARG A 131 -6.02 -6.92 13.99
C ARG A 131 -7.54 -6.82 14.09
N PHE A 132 -8.21 -6.18 13.14
CA PHE A 132 -9.68 -6.18 13.11
C PHE A 132 -10.24 -7.58 12.85
N VAL A 133 -9.55 -8.38 12.03
CA VAL A 133 -9.92 -9.77 11.78
C VAL A 133 -9.85 -10.59 13.07
N GLY A 134 -8.75 -10.48 13.81
CA GLY A 134 -8.58 -11.15 15.10
C GLY A 134 -9.62 -10.71 16.13
N GLN A 135 -9.93 -9.42 16.19
CA GLN A 135 -10.98 -8.88 17.05
C GLN A 135 -12.37 -9.40 16.67
N LEU A 136 -12.68 -9.51 15.38
CA LEU A 136 -13.93 -10.11 14.89
C LEU A 136 -14.01 -11.61 15.23
N MET A 137 -12.91 -12.35 15.03
CA MET A 137 -12.81 -13.76 15.40
C MET A 137 -13.07 -13.97 16.89
N LEU A 138 -12.44 -13.15 17.74
CA LEU A 138 -12.62 -13.23 19.19
C LEU A 138 -14.05 -12.86 19.61
N ALA A 139 -14.64 -11.83 18.99
CA ALA A 139 -16.01 -11.43 19.24
C ALA A 139 -17.01 -12.55 18.90
N LEU A 140 -16.87 -13.15 17.70
CA LEU A 140 -17.68 -14.28 17.24
C LEU A 140 -17.52 -15.50 18.14
N TYR A 141 -16.29 -15.86 18.50
CA TYR A 141 -16.01 -16.98 19.39
C TYR A 141 -16.66 -16.79 20.77
N ARG A 142 -16.48 -15.61 21.40
CA ARG A 142 -17.08 -15.30 22.71
C ARG A 142 -18.62 -15.24 22.66
N SER A 143 -19.19 -14.95 21.50
CA SER A 143 -20.64 -15.02 21.23
C SER A 143 -21.15 -16.44 20.93
N GLY A 144 -20.33 -17.48 21.11
CA GLY A 144 -20.71 -18.87 20.84
C GLY A 144 -20.69 -19.26 19.35
N ARG A 145 -20.18 -18.40 18.47
CA ARG A 145 -20.14 -18.59 17.00
C ARG A 145 -18.74 -18.99 16.53
N ALA A 146 -18.17 -20.03 17.13
CA ALA A 146 -16.81 -20.51 16.84
C ALA A 146 -16.60 -20.84 15.34
N ALA A 147 -17.57 -21.49 14.69
CA ALA A 147 -17.51 -21.75 13.25
C ALA A 147 -17.45 -20.47 12.41
N GLY A 148 -18.17 -19.42 12.81
CA GLY A 148 -18.11 -18.11 12.15
C GLY A 148 -16.75 -17.43 12.33
N ALA A 149 -16.12 -17.58 13.50
CA ALA A 149 -14.77 -17.07 13.74
C ALA A 149 -13.74 -17.76 12.83
N LEU A 150 -13.80 -19.08 12.71
CA LEU A 150 -12.91 -19.82 11.81
C LEU A 150 -13.21 -19.54 10.33
N GLN A 151 -14.46 -19.29 9.96
CA GLN A 151 -14.80 -18.87 8.59
C GLN A 151 -14.20 -17.50 8.25
N VAL A 152 -14.19 -16.56 9.19
CA VAL A 152 -13.51 -15.27 9.03
C VAL A 152 -12.02 -15.48 8.83
N TYR A 153 -11.39 -16.34 9.64
CA TYR A 153 -9.99 -16.71 9.47
C TYR A 153 -9.70 -17.30 8.10
N GLU A 154 -10.48 -18.29 7.65
CA GLU A 154 -10.28 -18.93 6.34
C GLU A 154 -10.54 -17.97 5.19
N LYS A 155 -11.51 -17.06 5.31
CA LYS A 155 -11.75 -16.03 4.30
C LYS A 155 -10.58 -15.03 4.25
N THR A 156 -10.06 -14.62 5.41
CA THR A 156 -8.89 -13.73 5.46
C THR A 156 -7.63 -14.44 5.00
N ARG A 157 -7.43 -15.72 5.35
CA ARG A 157 -6.34 -16.55 4.83
C ARG A 157 -6.44 -16.67 3.33
N GLY A 158 -7.63 -16.96 2.80
CA GLY A 158 -7.93 -16.96 1.37
C GLY A 158 -7.60 -15.62 0.74
N ALA A 159 -8.11 -14.50 1.26
CA ALA A 159 -7.82 -13.17 0.73
C ALA A 159 -6.33 -12.78 0.85
N LEU A 160 -5.65 -13.09 1.96
CA LEU A 160 -4.22 -12.83 2.11
C LEU A 160 -3.39 -13.70 1.15
N ASP A 161 -3.79 -14.94 0.94
CA ASP A 161 -3.11 -15.87 0.05
C ASP A 161 -3.40 -15.57 -1.43
N GLU A 162 -4.66 -15.27 -1.77
CA GLU A 162 -5.15 -14.92 -3.11
C GLU A 162 -4.69 -13.51 -3.53
N ASP A 163 -4.91 -12.50 -2.68
CA ASP A 163 -4.65 -11.10 -3.00
C ASP A 163 -3.22 -10.68 -2.69
N LEU A 164 -2.63 -11.11 -1.55
CA LEU A 164 -1.30 -10.67 -1.10
C LEU A 164 -0.19 -11.75 -1.18
N GLY A 165 -0.53 -13.02 -1.42
CA GLY A 165 0.41 -14.14 -1.33
C GLY A 165 1.06 -14.30 0.05
N LEU A 166 0.41 -13.79 1.09
CA LEU A 166 0.86 -13.84 2.47
C LEU A 166 0.07 -14.91 3.22
N GLN A 167 0.75 -15.57 4.14
CA GLN A 167 0.03 -16.31 5.18
C GLN A 167 -0.42 -15.34 6.28
N PRO A 168 -1.53 -15.63 6.96
CA PRO A 168 -1.92 -14.90 8.17
C PRO A 168 -0.75 -14.76 9.15
N SER A 169 -0.68 -13.62 9.84
CA SER A 169 0.26 -13.36 10.93
C SER A 169 0.27 -14.48 11.98
N ALA A 170 1.39 -14.65 12.68
CA ALA A 170 1.52 -15.68 13.71
C ALA A 170 0.47 -15.52 14.81
N GLU A 171 0.13 -14.28 15.15
CA GLU A 171 -0.92 -13.92 16.12
C GLU A 171 -2.29 -14.40 15.66
N LEU A 172 -2.63 -14.20 14.38
CA LEU A 172 -3.91 -14.62 13.82
C LEU A 172 -3.99 -16.15 13.67
N GLN A 173 -2.90 -16.80 13.25
CA GLN A 173 -2.77 -18.27 13.24
C GLN A 173 -2.90 -18.85 14.66
N GLN A 174 -2.26 -18.24 15.65
CA GLN A 174 -2.34 -18.64 17.04
C GLN A 174 -3.78 -18.54 17.54
N LEU A 175 -4.47 -17.42 17.30
CA LEU A 175 -5.86 -17.24 17.69
C LEU A 175 -6.76 -18.30 17.06
N SER A 176 -6.60 -18.60 15.77
CA SER A 176 -7.31 -19.69 15.09
C SER A 176 -7.07 -21.03 15.79
N GLY A 177 -5.81 -21.36 16.07
CA GLY A 177 -5.44 -22.58 16.80
C GLY A 177 -6.04 -22.65 18.21
N GLN A 178 -6.05 -21.54 18.95
CA GLN A 178 -6.66 -21.44 20.28
C GLN A 178 -8.19 -21.62 20.22
N ILE A 179 -8.85 -21.10 19.18
CA ILE A 179 -10.29 -21.30 18.94
C ILE A 179 -10.59 -22.77 18.64
N VAL A 180 -9.80 -23.41 17.77
CA VAL A 180 -9.93 -24.85 17.45
C VAL A 180 -9.78 -25.71 18.70
N ARG A 181 -8.80 -25.39 19.56
CA ARG A 181 -8.55 -26.11 20.83
C ARG A 181 -9.47 -25.67 21.98
N GLN A 182 -10.33 -24.68 21.74
CA GLN A 182 -11.25 -24.09 22.72
C GLN A 182 -10.56 -23.67 24.03
N GLU A 183 -9.40 -23.01 23.90
CA GLU A 183 -8.54 -22.75 25.06
C GLU A 183 -9.24 -21.86 26.11
N PRO A 184 -9.13 -22.19 27.42
CA PRO A 184 -9.90 -21.52 28.47
C PRO A 184 -9.69 -20.00 28.57
N GLN A 185 -8.51 -19.49 28.21
CA GLN A 185 -8.18 -18.08 28.27
C GLN A 185 -8.88 -17.22 27.20
N LEU A 186 -9.44 -17.84 26.14
CA LEU A 186 -10.27 -17.12 25.17
C LEU A 186 -11.68 -16.87 25.70
N ARG A 187 -12.11 -17.60 26.72
CA ARG A 187 -13.44 -17.46 27.31
C ARG A 187 -13.61 -16.06 27.87
N ARG A 188 -14.86 -15.59 27.84
CA ARG A 188 -15.26 -14.27 28.33
C ARG A 188 -14.56 -13.97 29.66
N PRO A 189 -13.89 -12.81 29.81
CA PRO A 189 -13.43 -12.35 31.11
C PRO A 189 -14.63 -12.39 32.05
N ARG A 190 -14.58 -13.27 33.06
CA ARG A 190 -15.62 -13.30 34.09
C ARG A 190 -15.54 -11.94 34.75
N ALA A 191 -16.52 -11.08 34.48
CA ALA A 191 -16.61 -9.79 35.14
C ALA A 191 -16.42 -10.05 36.63
N ALA A 192 -15.31 -9.57 37.18
CA ALA A 192 -15.13 -9.56 38.62
C ALA A 192 -16.25 -8.67 39.13
N VAL A 193 -17.34 -9.29 39.59
CA VAL A 193 -18.43 -8.60 40.25
C VAL A 193 -17.83 -8.06 41.54
N ARG A 194 -17.24 -6.87 41.45
CA ARG A 194 -16.99 -6.02 42.60
C ARG A 194 -18.40 -5.67 43.08
N ARG A 195 -18.88 -6.39 44.10
CA ARG A 195 -20.13 -6.09 44.80
C ARG A 195 -20.05 -4.64 45.27
N VAL A 196 -20.66 -3.74 44.50
CA VAL A 196 -21.05 -2.42 44.99
C VAL A 196 -22.45 -2.65 45.55
N ALA A 197 -22.60 -2.35 46.84
CA ALA A 197 -23.87 -2.50 47.56
C ALA A 197 -24.97 -1.68 46.87
N GLU A 198 -26.09 -2.33 46.58
CA GLU A 198 -27.29 -1.70 46.00
C GLU A 198 -27.87 -0.66 46.95
N GLY A 199 -27.95 0.59 46.49
CA GLY A 199 -28.90 1.58 46.97
C GLY A 199 -30.04 1.73 45.94
N PRO A 200 -31.29 2.00 46.37
CA PRO A 200 -32.46 1.87 45.50
C PRO A 200 -32.61 3.03 44.51
N VAL A 201 -32.91 2.70 43.25
CA VAL A 201 -33.31 3.67 42.21
C VAL A 201 -34.83 3.59 42.02
N PRO A 202 -35.57 4.72 42.02
CA PRO A 202 -37.01 4.72 41.75
C PRO A 202 -37.30 4.74 40.24
N VAL A 203 -38.33 3.99 39.86
CA VAL A 203 -38.89 3.87 38.50
C VAL A 203 -39.93 4.96 38.27
N GLN A 204 -39.92 5.63 37.12
CA GLN A 204 -41.13 6.28 36.57
C GLN A 204 -41.29 6.06 35.07
N ARG A 205 -42.52 5.67 34.70
CA ARG A 205 -42.99 5.37 33.35
C ARG A 205 -43.56 6.61 32.66
N ALA A 206 -43.19 6.73 31.38
CA ALA A 206 -43.98 7.10 30.19
C ALA A 206 -44.87 8.35 30.19
N ARG A 207 -44.69 9.15 29.12
CA ARG A 207 -45.83 9.62 28.32
C ARG A 207 -45.46 9.90 26.87
N ARG A 208 -46.20 9.27 25.95
CA ARG A 208 -46.28 9.60 24.52
C ARG A 208 -47.05 10.91 24.34
N LEU A 209 -46.71 11.69 23.33
CA LEU A 209 -47.62 12.55 22.58
C LEU A 209 -47.13 12.65 21.12
N SER A 210 -48.09 12.73 20.22
CA SER A 210 -47.98 12.56 18.77
C SER A 210 -48.58 13.77 18.04
N GLY A 211 -48.10 14.04 16.82
CA GLY A 211 -48.74 14.90 15.80
C GLY A 211 -47.91 16.13 15.41
N LEU A 212 -47.96 16.69 14.20
CA LEU A 212 -48.36 16.27 12.84
C LEU A 212 -47.96 17.45 11.90
N ALA A 213 -47.76 17.16 10.60
CA ALA A 213 -47.81 18.07 9.43
C ALA A 213 -46.66 19.09 9.22
N ALA A 214 -46.26 19.53 8.00
CA ALA A 214 -46.49 19.14 6.60
C ALA A 214 -45.61 20.05 5.66
N MET A 215 -45.28 19.51 4.47
CA MET A 215 -45.12 20.13 3.13
C MET A 215 -44.14 21.28 2.78
N GLY A 216 -43.52 21.11 1.59
CA GLY A 216 -43.05 22.16 0.66
C GLY A 216 -41.82 21.74 -0.17
N VAL A 217 -41.95 20.96 -1.26
CA VAL A 217 -42.02 21.33 -2.71
C VAL A 217 -40.77 22.02 -3.31
N ALA A 218 -40.06 21.25 -4.15
CA ALA A 218 -39.36 21.51 -5.43
C ALA A 218 -38.79 22.90 -5.81
N THR A 219 -37.57 22.88 -6.38
CA THR A 219 -37.29 23.43 -7.73
C THR A 219 -36.03 22.83 -8.38
N VAL A 220 -36.19 22.44 -9.65
CA VAL A 220 -35.16 22.16 -10.65
C VAL A 220 -34.68 23.49 -11.23
N ALA A 221 -33.38 23.65 -11.48
CA ALA A 221 -32.89 24.63 -12.45
C ALA A 221 -31.58 24.13 -13.10
N ALA A 222 -31.71 23.72 -14.36
CA ALA A 222 -30.62 23.60 -15.31
C ALA A 222 -30.13 25.00 -15.73
N MET A 223 -28.83 25.19 -15.92
CA MET A 223 -28.30 26.22 -16.81
C MET A 223 -27.10 25.68 -17.57
N ALA A 224 -27.30 25.53 -18.89
CA ALA A 224 -26.27 25.42 -19.90
C ALA A 224 -25.66 26.81 -20.16
N PHE A 225 -24.36 26.86 -20.46
CA PHE A 225 -23.77 27.90 -21.30
C PHE A 225 -22.74 27.27 -22.24
N THR A 226 -22.95 27.50 -23.52
CA THR A 226 -22.15 27.09 -24.66
C THR A 226 -21.09 28.13 -25.04
N THR A 227 -19.89 27.62 -25.36
CA THR A 227 -18.95 28.00 -26.45
C THR A 227 -18.33 29.41 -26.48
N ALA A 228 -16.99 29.51 -26.42
CA ALA A 228 -16.09 29.37 -27.58
C ALA A 228 -14.62 29.73 -27.23
N GLY A 229 -13.64 29.00 -27.80
CA GLY A 229 -12.24 29.44 -27.84
C GLY A 229 -11.22 28.30 -27.79
N SER A 230 -11.01 27.62 -28.91
CA SER A 230 -10.16 26.43 -29.06
C SER A 230 -8.66 26.74 -29.14
N THR A 231 -7.83 25.84 -28.61
CA THR A 231 -6.70 25.31 -29.38
C THR A 231 -6.84 23.79 -29.38
N ALA A 232 -7.17 23.25 -30.56
CA ALA A 232 -7.36 21.84 -30.80
C ALA A 232 -6.07 21.07 -30.49
N VAL A 233 -6.10 20.30 -29.41
CA VAL A 233 -5.36 19.04 -29.35
C VAL A 233 -6.12 18.11 -30.29
N GLU A 234 -5.43 17.51 -31.26
CA GLU A 234 -6.02 16.45 -32.09
C GLU A 234 -6.66 15.41 -31.16
N THR A 235 -7.99 15.36 -31.15
CA THR A 235 -8.76 14.31 -30.51
C THR A 235 -8.47 13.03 -31.26
N ARG A 236 -7.40 12.32 -30.87
CA ARG A 236 -7.22 10.92 -31.26
C ARG A 236 -8.29 10.11 -30.54
N ALA A 237 -9.00 9.31 -31.33
CA ALA A 237 -10.23 8.63 -30.95
C ALA A 237 -10.12 7.92 -29.60
N ALA A 238 -11.15 8.10 -28.76
CA ALA A 238 -11.40 7.24 -27.62
C ALA A 238 -11.37 5.77 -28.07
N PRO A 239 -10.92 4.83 -27.22
CA PRO A 239 -10.84 3.42 -27.60
C PRO A 239 -12.18 2.94 -28.14
N THR A 240 -12.13 2.20 -29.25
CA THR A 240 -13.30 1.71 -30.00
C THR A 240 -14.05 0.60 -29.26
N SER A 241 -13.51 0.13 -28.13
CA SER A 241 -14.00 -1.01 -27.35
C SER A 241 -13.80 -0.74 -25.86
N ASP A 242 -14.82 -1.09 -25.07
CA ASP A 242 -14.82 -1.13 -23.61
C ASP A 242 -14.13 -2.38 -23.04
N ARG A 243 -13.54 -3.21 -23.91
CA ARG A 243 -12.92 -4.48 -23.53
C ARG A 243 -11.41 -4.36 -23.35
N LEU A 244 -10.94 -4.85 -22.22
CA LEU A 244 -9.53 -4.87 -21.83
C LEU A 244 -9.01 -6.31 -21.65
N ALA A 245 -7.95 -6.67 -22.34
CA ALA A 245 -7.24 -7.93 -22.13
C ALA A 245 -6.11 -7.73 -21.11
N ILE A 246 -5.98 -8.67 -20.16
CA ILE A 246 -4.87 -8.76 -19.21
C ILE A 246 -4.06 -9.99 -19.60
N ILE A 247 -2.90 -9.80 -20.20
CA ILE A 247 -2.04 -10.86 -20.71
C ILE A 247 -0.95 -11.14 -19.67
N LEU A 248 -1.04 -12.31 -19.04
CA LEU A 248 -0.16 -12.75 -17.96
C LEU A 248 0.77 -13.87 -18.46
N PRO A 249 2.01 -13.97 -17.97
CA PRO A 249 2.89 -15.09 -18.31
C PRO A 249 2.37 -16.41 -17.72
N GLY A 250 2.70 -17.53 -18.37
CA GLY A 250 2.43 -18.88 -17.88
C GLY A 250 1.04 -19.40 -18.22
N SER A 251 0.38 -20.06 -17.25
CA SER A 251 -0.95 -20.64 -17.40
C SER A 251 -1.84 -20.32 -16.20
N ARG A 252 -3.15 -20.58 -16.32
CA ARG A 252 -4.12 -20.35 -15.22
C ARG A 252 -3.86 -21.20 -13.98
N GLU A 253 -3.26 -22.37 -14.18
CA GLU A 253 -2.95 -23.35 -13.13
C GLU A 253 -1.53 -23.15 -12.56
N ASP A 254 -0.76 -22.23 -13.14
CA ASP A 254 0.60 -21.92 -12.71
C ASP A 254 0.56 -21.08 -11.43
N GLU A 255 0.91 -21.68 -10.29
CA GLU A 255 1.16 -20.97 -9.02
C GLU A 255 2.33 -19.95 -9.11
N THR A 256 2.97 -19.86 -10.28
CA THR A 256 4.10 -18.98 -10.59
C THR A 256 3.70 -17.60 -11.10
N VAL A 257 2.39 -17.34 -11.31
CA VAL A 257 1.87 -15.99 -11.56
C VAL A 257 2.14 -15.13 -10.32
N GLY A 258 3.31 -14.52 -10.32
CA GLY A 258 3.88 -13.82 -9.17
C GLY A 258 3.03 -12.63 -8.74
N LYS A 259 3.31 -12.13 -7.54
CA LYS A 259 2.64 -10.96 -6.97
C LYS A 259 2.58 -9.71 -7.88
N PRO A 260 3.54 -9.42 -8.80
CA PRO A 260 3.38 -8.37 -9.81
C PRO A 260 2.12 -8.51 -10.68
N ALA A 261 1.80 -9.73 -11.11
CA ALA A 261 0.59 -10.01 -11.90
C ALA A 261 -0.68 -9.78 -11.08
N ARG A 262 -0.64 -10.11 -9.78
CA ARG A 262 -1.76 -9.95 -8.86
C ARG A 262 -2.04 -8.48 -8.57
N ALA A 263 -1.00 -7.72 -8.21
CA ALA A 263 -1.10 -6.29 -7.94
C ALA A 263 -1.52 -5.51 -9.20
N LEU A 264 -0.92 -5.80 -10.35
CA LEU A 264 -1.40 -5.23 -11.62
C LEU A 264 -2.87 -5.58 -11.88
N GLY A 265 -3.27 -6.84 -11.64
CA GLY A 265 -4.66 -7.28 -11.74
C GLY A 265 -5.63 -6.54 -10.81
N ILE A 266 -5.21 -6.16 -9.58
CA ILE A 266 -6.03 -5.35 -8.65
C ILE A 266 -6.28 -3.96 -9.22
N GLY A 267 -5.23 -3.31 -9.73
CA GLY A 267 -5.34 -2.01 -10.40
C GLY A 267 -6.31 -2.06 -11.59
N LEU A 268 -6.17 -3.08 -12.43
CA LEU A 268 -7.01 -3.26 -13.63
C LEU A 268 -8.48 -3.59 -13.29
N ARG A 269 -8.75 -4.39 -12.24
CA ARG A 269 -10.12 -4.63 -11.74
C ARG A 269 -10.74 -3.39 -11.06
N SER A 270 -9.91 -2.48 -10.57
CA SER A 270 -10.38 -1.18 -10.06
C SER A 270 -10.77 -0.28 -11.23
N ALA A 271 -9.95 -0.25 -12.29
CA ALA A 271 -10.28 0.44 -13.53
C ALA A 271 -11.56 -0.10 -14.18
N GLU A 272 -11.77 -1.42 -14.16
CA GLU A 272 -13.01 -2.07 -14.62
C GLU A 272 -14.26 -1.45 -13.99
N ARG A 273 -14.24 -1.28 -12.67
CA ARG A 273 -15.37 -0.71 -11.92
C ARG A 273 -15.53 0.79 -12.08
N ILE A 274 -14.42 1.52 -12.19
CA ILE A 274 -14.43 3.00 -12.29
C ILE A 274 -14.89 3.45 -13.68
N TYR A 275 -14.48 2.72 -14.71
CA TYR A 275 -14.68 3.10 -16.12
C TYR A 275 -15.66 2.20 -16.88
N ASP A 276 -16.35 1.28 -16.18
CA ASP A 276 -17.34 0.35 -16.74
C ASP A 276 -16.77 -0.47 -17.92
N LEU A 277 -15.57 -1.01 -17.73
CA LEU A 277 -14.88 -1.85 -18.73
C LEU A 277 -15.27 -3.33 -18.56
N THR A 278 -15.03 -4.13 -19.59
CA THR A 278 -15.06 -5.59 -19.48
C THR A 278 -13.63 -6.14 -19.56
N THR A 279 -13.16 -6.83 -18.51
CA THR A 279 -11.82 -7.42 -18.52
C THR A 279 -11.83 -8.91 -18.87
N ALA A 280 -10.74 -9.40 -19.47
CA ALA A 280 -10.47 -10.83 -19.60
C ALA A 280 -8.98 -11.13 -19.38
N SER A 281 -8.68 -12.15 -18.60
CA SER A 281 -7.31 -12.64 -18.42
C SER A 281 -6.95 -13.67 -19.48
N LEU A 282 -5.87 -13.42 -20.19
CA LEU A 282 -5.24 -14.33 -21.16
C LEU A 282 -3.88 -14.75 -20.60
N PHE A 283 -3.44 -15.95 -20.96
CA PHE A 283 -2.21 -16.53 -20.46
C PHE A 283 -1.25 -16.82 -21.61
N LEU A 284 -0.01 -16.36 -21.47
CA LEU A 284 1.00 -16.36 -22.51
C LEU A 284 2.11 -17.34 -22.15
N GLY A 285 2.21 -18.43 -22.92
CA GLY A 285 3.35 -19.35 -22.90
C GLY A 285 4.60 -18.77 -23.58
N ASP A 286 5.69 -19.53 -23.51
CA ASP A 286 7.01 -19.09 -24.00
C ASP A 286 7.32 -19.42 -25.48
N ASP A 287 6.33 -19.92 -26.23
CA ASP A 287 6.50 -20.34 -27.63
C ASP A 287 5.65 -19.53 -28.63
N ASP A 288 6.03 -19.61 -29.91
CA ASP A 288 5.38 -18.87 -31.02
C ASP A 288 3.89 -19.23 -31.18
N ALA A 289 3.53 -20.49 -30.93
CA ALA A 289 2.15 -20.95 -31.07
C ALA A 289 1.25 -20.36 -29.97
N ALA A 290 1.76 -20.26 -28.74
CA ALA A 290 1.09 -19.60 -27.63
C ALA A 290 0.89 -18.10 -27.92
N ALA A 291 1.92 -17.42 -28.44
CA ALA A 291 1.82 -16.01 -28.81
C ALA A 291 0.77 -15.76 -29.91
N GLU A 292 0.77 -16.56 -30.98
CA GLU A 292 -0.23 -16.46 -32.05
C GLU A 292 -1.65 -16.80 -31.55
N ASN A 293 -1.81 -17.77 -30.64
CA ASN A 293 -3.09 -18.09 -30.03
C ASN A 293 -3.63 -16.92 -29.18
N VAL A 294 -2.79 -16.32 -28.33
CA VAL A 294 -3.18 -15.13 -27.55
C VAL A 294 -3.55 -13.97 -28.48
N ALA A 295 -2.79 -13.74 -29.55
CA ALA A 295 -3.13 -12.69 -30.53
C ALA A 295 -4.48 -12.94 -31.21
N GLN A 296 -4.79 -14.19 -31.59
CA GLN A 296 -6.10 -14.55 -32.12
C GLN A 296 -7.23 -14.32 -31.10
N GLN A 297 -6.99 -14.60 -29.81
CA GLN A 297 -7.97 -14.32 -28.76
C GLN A 297 -8.17 -12.81 -28.53
N VAL A 298 -7.10 -12.02 -28.64
CA VAL A 298 -7.17 -10.56 -28.57
C VAL A 298 -8.03 -9.99 -29.72
N ASP A 299 -7.76 -10.44 -30.95
CA ASP A 299 -8.47 -9.99 -32.15
C ASP A 299 -9.94 -10.46 -32.14
N ALA A 300 -10.18 -11.77 -31.95
CA ALA A 300 -11.52 -12.34 -31.92
C ALA A 300 -12.37 -11.84 -30.73
N GLY A 301 -11.70 -11.47 -29.63
CA GLY A 301 -12.34 -10.89 -28.45
C GLY A 301 -12.63 -9.40 -28.58
N GLY A 302 -12.20 -8.73 -29.65
CA GLY A 302 -12.44 -7.30 -29.89
C GLY A 302 -11.88 -6.40 -28.79
N PHE A 303 -10.72 -6.75 -28.24
CA PHE A 303 -10.10 -5.96 -27.17
C PHE A 303 -9.44 -4.70 -27.73
N GLY A 304 -9.88 -3.53 -27.27
CA GLY A 304 -9.31 -2.24 -27.67
C GLY A 304 -7.99 -1.92 -26.94
N LEU A 305 -7.81 -2.51 -25.77
CA LEU A 305 -6.60 -2.42 -24.95
C LEU A 305 -6.15 -3.81 -24.50
N ALA A 306 -4.85 -4.08 -24.59
CA ALA A 306 -4.20 -5.23 -23.99
C ALA A 306 -3.06 -4.77 -23.07
N VAL A 307 -3.17 -5.09 -21.79
CA VAL A 307 -2.09 -4.88 -20.81
C VAL A 307 -1.30 -6.18 -20.69
N VAL A 308 0.00 -6.11 -20.93
CA VAL A 308 0.91 -7.27 -20.97
C VAL A 308 1.91 -7.17 -19.83
N LEU A 309 2.02 -8.20 -19.00
CA LEU A 309 2.98 -8.21 -17.91
C LEU A 309 4.32 -8.85 -18.32
N GLY A 310 5.41 -8.09 -18.12
CA GLY A 310 6.79 -8.57 -18.13
C GLY A 310 7.51 -8.48 -19.48
N GLY A 311 8.83 -8.70 -19.45
CA GLY A 311 9.73 -8.78 -20.60
C GLY A 311 10.36 -10.17 -20.82
N GLY A 312 9.70 -11.22 -20.30
CA GLY A 312 10.13 -12.62 -20.41
C GLY A 312 10.12 -13.15 -21.85
N ALA A 313 10.51 -14.42 -22.03
CA ALA A 313 10.56 -15.05 -23.35
C ALA A 313 9.21 -14.98 -24.07
N GLY A 314 8.12 -15.39 -23.41
CA GLY A 314 6.76 -15.27 -23.96
C GLY A 314 6.40 -13.84 -24.38
N ALA A 315 6.66 -12.82 -23.55
CA ALA A 315 6.35 -11.43 -23.87
C ALA A 315 7.13 -10.92 -25.10
N LYS A 316 8.40 -11.31 -25.25
CA LYS A 316 9.23 -11.00 -26.43
C LYS A 316 8.71 -11.68 -27.69
N THR A 317 8.23 -12.92 -27.57
CA THR A 317 7.61 -13.62 -28.69
C THR A 317 6.28 -12.95 -29.08
N PHE A 318 5.44 -12.62 -28.10
CA PHE A 318 4.17 -11.91 -28.33
C PHE A 318 4.36 -10.51 -28.92
N ALA A 319 5.43 -9.80 -28.55
CA ALA A 319 5.75 -8.50 -29.15
C ALA A 319 5.88 -8.58 -30.69
N GLN A 320 6.33 -9.70 -31.25
CA GLN A 320 6.49 -9.85 -32.71
C GLN A 320 5.16 -9.83 -33.48
N VAL A 321 4.04 -10.14 -32.81
CA VAL A 321 2.70 -10.16 -33.42
C VAL A 321 1.92 -8.87 -33.18
N VAL A 322 2.37 -8.00 -32.25
CA VAL A 322 1.74 -6.69 -31.96
C VAL A 322 1.55 -5.80 -33.21
N PRO A 323 2.53 -5.66 -34.14
CA PRO A 323 2.36 -4.84 -35.33
C PRO A 323 1.26 -5.35 -36.29
N LYS A 324 0.84 -6.62 -36.16
CA LYS A 324 -0.25 -7.19 -36.96
C LYS A 324 -1.63 -6.77 -36.46
N MET A 325 -1.72 -6.16 -35.28
CA MET A 325 -2.96 -5.73 -34.61
C MET A 325 -2.99 -4.21 -34.39
N PRO A 326 -3.00 -3.39 -35.47
CA PRO A 326 -2.83 -1.93 -35.36
C PRO A 326 -3.97 -1.20 -34.62
N GLU A 327 -5.15 -1.81 -34.58
CA GLU A 327 -6.34 -1.27 -33.92
C GLU A 327 -6.34 -1.50 -32.40
N THR A 328 -5.58 -2.49 -31.91
CA THR A 328 -5.42 -2.76 -30.47
C THR A 328 -4.24 -1.97 -29.92
N ARG A 329 -4.43 -1.35 -28.75
CA ARG A 329 -3.38 -0.66 -28.01
C ARG A 329 -2.76 -1.60 -27.00
N PHE A 330 -1.44 -1.69 -26.96
CA PHE A 330 -0.70 -2.56 -26.07
C PHE A 330 0.10 -1.75 -25.06
N VAL A 331 0.02 -2.13 -23.79
CA VAL A 331 0.84 -1.55 -22.73
C VAL A 331 1.60 -2.66 -22.03
N PHE A 332 2.92 -2.66 -22.18
CA PHE A 332 3.81 -3.64 -21.58
C PHE A 332 4.35 -3.13 -20.25
N PHE A 333 4.21 -3.90 -19.17
CA PHE A 333 4.73 -3.55 -17.86
C PHE A 333 6.06 -4.23 -17.57
N ASP A 334 6.95 -3.54 -16.84
CA ASP A 334 8.22 -4.05 -16.32
C ASP A 334 9.19 -4.48 -17.43
N THR A 335 9.19 -3.73 -18.52
CA THR A 335 10.06 -3.91 -19.68
C THR A 335 10.16 -2.57 -20.43
N SER A 336 10.99 -2.53 -21.48
CA SER A 336 11.03 -1.42 -22.42
C SER A 336 10.59 -1.84 -23.81
N LEU A 337 10.14 -0.90 -24.64
CA LEU A 337 9.90 -1.14 -26.07
C LEU A 337 11.17 -1.61 -26.77
N ARG A 338 12.33 -1.12 -26.34
CA ARG A 338 13.64 -1.57 -26.86
C ARG A 338 13.89 -3.06 -26.60
N ASP A 339 13.59 -3.54 -25.40
CA ASP A 339 13.79 -4.96 -25.06
C ASP A 339 12.81 -5.88 -25.81
N LEU A 340 11.71 -5.31 -26.29
CA LEU A 340 10.68 -5.98 -27.08
C LEU A 340 10.82 -5.78 -28.59
N SER A 341 11.79 -4.97 -29.05
CA SER A 341 11.93 -4.55 -30.46
C SER A 341 10.68 -3.88 -31.03
N LEU A 342 10.02 -3.04 -30.21
CA LEU A 342 8.77 -2.33 -30.51
C LEU A 342 8.94 -0.80 -30.58
N GLU A 343 10.16 -0.29 -30.74
CA GLU A 343 10.43 1.17 -30.72
C GLU A 343 9.70 1.96 -31.82
N ASN A 344 9.30 1.28 -32.90
CA ASN A 344 8.57 1.87 -34.01
C ASN A 344 7.05 1.53 -34.01
N ALA A 345 6.58 0.80 -33.00
CA ALA A 345 5.17 0.39 -32.92
C ALA A 345 4.31 1.51 -32.32
N ALA A 346 3.57 2.22 -33.18
CA ALA A 346 2.69 3.32 -32.77
C ALA A 346 1.50 2.88 -31.90
N ASN A 347 1.21 1.58 -31.84
CA ASN A 347 0.15 0.99 -31.02
C ASN A 347 0.67 0.32 -29.75
N ALA A 348 1.95 0.48 -29.39
CA ALA A 348 2.54 -0.09 -28.17
C ALA A 348 3.15 1.00 -27.29
N ALA A 349 3.01 0.87 -25.97
CA ALA A 349 3.74 1.62 -24.96
C ALA A 349 4.35 0.64 -23.96
N ALA A 350 5.40 1.06 -23.27
CA ALA A 350 5.95 0.29 -22.15
C ALA A 350 5.99 1.14 -20.88
N VAL A 351 5.74 0.53 -19.74
CA VAL A 351 5.83 1.13 -18.40
C VAL A 351 6.91 0.37 -17.64
N ARG A 352 7.96 1.07 -17.22
CA ARG A 352 9.02 0.53 -16.37
C ARG A 352 9.07 1.32 -15.07
N PHE A 353 9.47 0.66 -13.99
CA PHE A 353 9.74 1.34 -12.73
C PHE A 353 11.20 1.80 -12.64
N ALA A 354 11.46 2.98 -12.07
CA ALA A 354 12.80 3.48 -11.78
C ALA A 354 13.40 2.82 -10.53
N GLU A 355 13.42 1.49 -10.49
CA GLU A 355 13.87 0.66 -9.37
C GLU A 355 15.30 0.97 -8.91
N GLU A 356 16.11 1.56 -9.79
CA GLU A 356 17.43 2.02 -9.43
C GLU A 356 17.39 3.04 -8.28
N ASP A 357 16.33 3.84 -8.16
CA ASP A 357 16.21 4.86 -7.13
C ASP A 357 15.81 4.26 -5.77
N SER A 358 14.84 3.34 -5.74
CA SER A 358 14.48 2.61 -4.53
C SER A 358 15.61 1.71 -4.05
N THR A 359 16.30 1.04 -4.98
CA THR A 359 17.46 0.20 -4.70
C THR A 359 18.66 1.01 -4.21
N TYR A 360 18.85 2.23 -4.73
CA TYR A 360 19.82 3.18 -4.18
C TYR A 360 19.49 3.54 -2.73
N LEU A 361 18.23 3.83 -2.42
CA LEU A 361 17.81 4.15 -1.05
C LEU A 361 18.01 2.97 -0.10
N ALA A 362 17.75 1.73 -0.55
CA ALA A 362 18.06 0.51 0.21
C ALA A 362 19.57 0.38 0.53
N GLY A 363 20.43 0.68 -0.44
CA GLY A 363 21.87 0.74 -0.21
C GLY A 363 22.25 1.82 0.79
N TYR A 364 21.68 3.02 0.65
CA TYR A 364 21.91 4.15 1.55
C TYR A 364 21.50 3.82 2.99
N LEU A 365 20.32 3.23 3.18
CA LEU A 365 19.83 2.73 4.47
C LEU A 365 20.80 1.70 5.08
N SER A 366 21.31 0.75 4.28
CA SER A 366 22.27 -0.25 4.75
C SER A 366 23.53 0.37 5.34
N GLY A 367 24.05 1.45 4.72
CA GLY A 367 25.26 2.12 5.18
C GLY A 367 25.07 3.01 6.41
N LEU A 368 23.83 3.35 6.76
CA LEU A 368 23.51 4.10 7.97
C LEU A 368 23.27 3.21 9.20
N ALA A 369 23.04 1.91 8.99
CA ALA A 369 22.76 0.99 10.07
C ALA A 369 24.00 0.68 10.94
N THR A 370 23.74 0.30 12.19
CA THR A 370 24.69 -0.40 13.07
C THR A 370 24.46 -1.91 12.94
N PRO A 371 25.44 -2.79 13.22
CA PRO A 371 25.19 -4.23 13.29
C PRO A 371 24.13 -4.55 14.34
N ILE A 372 23.30 -5.56 14.09
CA ILE A 372 22.16 -5.92 14.95
C ILE A 372 22.58 -6.43 16.34
N ASP A 373 23.83 -6.87 16.49
CA ASP A 373 24.41 -7.32 17.76
C ASP A 373 25.05 -6.18 18.58
N ASP A 374 24.93 -4.94 18.09
CA ASP A 374 25.52 -3.73 18.66
C ASP A 374 27.03 -3.84 18.90
N SER A 375 27.73 -4.73 18.18
CA SER A 375 29.16 -4.97 18.38
C SER A 375 30.06 -3.84 17.88
N ARG A 376 29.52 -2.95 17.03
CA ARG A 376 30.23 -1.83 16.38
C ARG A 376 29.28 -0.64 16.15
N ASP A 377 29.85 0.54 15.97
CA ASP A 377 29.10 1.77 15.69
C ASP A 377 28.62 1.90 14.24
N GLN A 378 29.05 1.00 13.35
CA GLN A 378 28.67 0.97 11.93
C GLN A 378 28.85 -0.44 11.37
N VAL A 379 28.08 -0.76 10.33
CA VAL A 379 28.33 -1.97 9.53
C VAL A 379 29.69 -1.90 8.83
N ASP A 380 30.29 -3.05 8.55
CA ASP A 380 31.54 -3.17 7.79
C ASP A 380 31.33 -3.90 6.47
N THR A 381 30.48 -4.94 6.45
CA THR A 381 30.29 -5.77 5.26
C THR A 381 28.81 -5.92 4.91
N VAL A 382 28.50 -5.70 3.64
CA VAL A 382 27.16 -5.90 3.08
C VAL A 382 27.21 -6.98 2.00
N SER A 383 26.28 -7.91 2.06
CA SER A 383 26.06 -8.97 1.08
C SER A 383 24.87 -8.63 0.20
N VAL A 384 25.06 -8.62 -1.12
CA VAL A 384 23.99 -8.52 -2.11
C VAL A 384 23.77 -9.88 -2.73
N VAL A 385 22.59 -10.45 -2.55
CA VAL A 385 22.15 -11.69 -3.18
C VAL A 385 21.15 -11.33 -4.27
N ALA A 386 21.64 -11.30 -5.51
CA ALA A 386 20.86 -10.94 -6.69
C ALA A 386 20.39 -12.18 -7.46
N GLY A 387 19.31 -12.03 -8.23
CA GLY A 387 18.71 -13.11 -9.04
C GLY A 387 19.55 -13.54 -10.26
N VAL A 388 18.88 -13.67 -11.39
CA VAL A 388 19.51 -14.01 -12.69
C VAL A 388 20.38 -12.85 -13.18
N PRO A 389 21.64 -13.08 -13.59
CA PRO A 389 22.50 -12.00 -14.04
C PRO A 389 22.05 -11.43 -15.41
N GLY A 390 21.32 -10.32 -15.39
CA GLY A 390 20.88 -9.56 -16.57
C GLY A 390 21.36 -8.10 -16.55
N ALA A 391 21.00 -7.33 -17.59
CA ALA A 391 21.27 -5.90 -17.63
C ALA A 391 20.56 -5.18 -16.46
N ASP A 392 19.29 -5.52 -16.21
CA ASP A 392 18.46 -4.91 -15.17
C ASP A 392 19.00 -5.22 -13.78
N THR A 393 19.22 -6.50 -13.48
CA THR A 393 19.80 -6.93 -12.20
C THR A 393 21.16 -6.29 -11.93
N LYS A 394 22.01 -6.13 -12.95
CA LYS A 394 23.29 -5.42 -12.82
C LYS A 394 23.10 -3.93 -12.52
N ARG A 395 22.09 -3.27 -13.11
CA ARG A 395 21.74 -1.88 -12.78
C ARG A 395 21.30 -1.75 -11.32
N LEU A 396 20.46 -2.67 -10.83
CA LEU A 396 20.03 -2.68 -9.43
C LEU A 396 21.22 -2.86 -8.47
N VAL A 397 22.07 -3.85 -8.71
CA VAL A 397 23.29 -4.06 -7.90
C VAL A 397 24.19 -2.82 -7.88
N ALA A 398 24.37 -2.17 -9.04
CA ALA A 398 25.16 -0.94 -9.13
C ALA A 398 24.52 0.22 -8.37
N ALA A 399 23.19 0.35 -8.44
CA ALA A 399 22.44 1.38 -7.71
C ALA A 399 22.52 1.18 -6.19
N PHE A 400 22.34 -0.06 -5.71
CA PHE A 400 22.52 -0.41 -4.30
C PHE A 400 23.92 -0.05 -3.82
N THR A 401 24.95 -0.47 -4.57
CA THR A 401 26.34 -0.20 -4.23
C THR A 401 26.64 1.31 -4.18
N ARG A 402 26.05 2.09 -5.09
CA ARG A 402 26.15 3.56 -5.08
C ARG A 402 25.51 4.18 -3.84
N GLY A 403 24.32 3.72 -3.46
CA GLY A 403 23.62 4.17 -2.25
C GLY A 403 24.42 3.87 -0.99
N LEU A 404 24.89 2.63 -0.87
CA LEU A 404 25.73 2.19 0.24
C LEU A 404 27.00 3.04 0.36
N ARG A 405 27.72 3.25 -0.74
CA ARG A 405 28.95 4.07 -0.73
C ARG A 405 28.68 5.56 -0.48
N ASN A 406 27.45 6.04 -0.71
CA ASN A 406 27.08 7.40 -0.37
C ASN A 406 26.96 7.59 1.15
N ALA A 407 26.38 6.63 1.85
CA ALA A 407 26.31 6.62 3.32
C ALA A 407 27.67 6.24 3.96
N LEU A 408 28.31 5.18 3.44
CA LEU A 408 29.48 4.56 4.02
C LEU A 408 30.48 4.13 2.94
N ARG A 409 31.46 4.99 2.65
CA ARG A 409 32.46 4.76 1.58
C ARG A 409 33.34 3.52 1.78
N GLY A 410 33.61 3.15 3.04
CA GLY A 410 34.53 2.09 3.41
C GLY A 410 33.95 0.68 3.44
N ALA A 411 32.63 0.52 3.29
CA ALA A 411 31.97 -0.78 3.42
C ALA A 411 32.44 -1.79 2.36
N ARG A 412 32.72 -3.01 2.78
CA ARG A 412 32.97 -4.15 1.88
C ARG A 412 31.63 -4.61 1.30
N VAL A 413 31.59 -4.82 -0.01
CA VAL A 413 30.37 -5.27 -0.72
C VAL A 413 30.67 -6.58 -1.43
N TYR A 414 29.98 -7.65 -1.04
CA TYR A 414 29.98 -8.91 -1.77
C TYR A 414 28.71 -9.00 -2.61
N VAL A 415 28.86 -9.36 -3.88
CA VAL A 415 27.74 -9.55 -4.80
C VAL A 415 27.76 -11.00 -5.27
N ASP A 416 26.67 -11.71 -5.03
CA ASP A 416 26.44 -13.05 -5.55
C ASP A 416 25.18 -13.05 -6.42
N TYR A 417 25.27 -13.68 -7.58
CA TYR A 417 24.11 -13.93 -8.45
C TYR A 417 23.67 -15.39 -8.27
N SER A 418 22.42 -15.58 -7.86
CA SER A 418 21.83 -16.90 -7.68
C SER A 418 21.62 -17.60 -9.02
N GLY A 419 21.33 -16.86 -10.10
CA GLY A 419 20.86 -17.48 -11.35
C GLY A 419 19.52 -18.21 -11.19
N GLU A 420 18.76 -17.87 -10.14
CA GLU A 420 17.53 -18.54 -9.69
C GLU A 420 16.59 -17.49 -9.10
N LEU A 421 15.29 -17.59 -9.38
CA LEU A 421 14.26 -16.63 -8.90
C LEU A 421 13.18 -17.28 -8.03
N VAL A 422 13.11 -18.61 -8.01
CA VAL A 422 12.01 -19.35 -7.38
C VAL A 422 12.47 -20.11 -6.15
N ASP A 423 13.48 -20.98 -6.26
CA ASP A 423 13.92 -21.84 -5.16
C ASP A 423 14.77 -21.07 -4.12
N PRO A 424 14.33 -20.96 -2.84
CA PRO A 424 15.06 -20.23 -1.80
C PRO A 424 16.41 -20.86 -1.42
N THR A 425 16.60 -22.15 -1.67
CA THR A 425 17.75 -22.91 -1.17
C THR A 425 19.08 -22.34 -1.65
N ARG A 426 19.14 -21.84 -2.89
CA ARG A 426 20.39 -21.30 -3.45
C ARG A 426 20.77 -19.96 -2.83
N CYS A 427 19.80 -19.05 -2.70
CA CYS A 427 20.01 -17.74 -2.08
C CYS A 427 20.36 -17.88 -0.58
N GLU A 428 19.73 -18.82 0.13
CA GLU A 428 20.09 -19.14 1.52
C GLU A 428 21.59 -19.52 1.65
N ARG A 429 22.08 -20.42 0.79
CA ARG A 429 23.49 -20.85 0.81
C ARG A 429 24.46 -19.70 0.50
N LEU A 430 24.09 -18.81 -0.41
CA LEU A 430 24.91 -17.64 -0.76
C LEU A 430 25.00 -16.68 0.42
N ALA A 431 23.85 -16.31 1.01
CA ALA A 431 23.80 -15.45 2.19
C ALA A 431 24.55 -16.05 3.38
N ASN A 432 24.33 -17.34 3.70
CA ASN A 432 25.06 -18.06 4.76
C ASN A 432 26.59 -17.89 4.62
N ARG A 433 27.12 -18.11 3.42
CA ARG A 433 28.56 -17.97 3.15
C ARG A 433 29.07 -16.57 3.43
N ARG A 434 28.30 -15.53 3.10
CA ARG A 434 28.71 -14.14 3.32
C ARG A 434 28.58 -13.73 4.77
N ILE A 435 27.60 -14.25 5.49
CA ILE A 435 27.48 -14.10 6.94
C ILE A 435 28.68 -14.75 7.64
N ASP A 436 29.11 -15.94 7.21
CA ASP A 436 30.33 -16.58 7.73
C ASP A 436 31.61 -15.76 7.43
N MET A 437 31.57 -14.87 6.44
CA MET A 437 32.64 -13.91 6.10
C MET A 437 32.45 -12.53 6.78
N GLY A 438 31.51 -12.41 7.70
CA GLY A 438 31.27 -11.21 8.51
C GLY A 438 30.30 -10.19 7.92
N ALA A 439 29.39 -10.60 7.03
CA ALA A 439 28.32 -9.70 6.54
C ALA A 439 27.37 -9.30 7.66
N ASP A 440 27.17 -7.98 7.84
CA ASP A 440 26.26 -7.38 8.81
C ASP A 440 24.85 -7.16 8.24
N VAL A 441 24.76 -7.03 6.90
CA VAL A 441 23.52 -6.78 6.17
C VAL A 441 23.47 -7.70 4.95
N VAL A 442 22.30 -8.28 4.69
CA VAL A 442 21.98 -9.05 3.48
C VAL A 442 20.87 -8.33 2.71
N PHE A 443 21.19 -7.78 1.54
CA PHE A 443 20.20 -7.31 0.58
C PHE A 443 19.82 -8.45 -0.37
N ALA A 444 18.55 -8.84 -0.38
CA ALA A 444 17.99 -9.85 -1.26
C ALA A 444 17.23 -9.17 -2.39
N ALA A 445 17.69 -9.38 -3.63
CA ALA A 445 17.06 -8.90 -4.86
C ALA A 445 16.98 -10.05 -5.87
N ALA A 446 16.23 -11.09 -5.51
CA ALA A 446 16.23 -12.36 -6.21
C ALA A 446 14.84 -13.02 -6.30
N GLY A 447 13.76 -12.26 -6.16
CA GLY A 447 12.40 -12.80 -6.12
C GLY A 447 12.24 -13.82 -4.98
N ARG A 448 11.39 -14.84 -5.17
CA ARG A 448 11.14 -15.86 -4.13
C ARG A 448 12.42 -16.57 -3.64
N CYS A 449 13.46 -16.67 -4.46
CA CYS A 449 14.77 -17.16 -4.00
C CYS A 449 15.29 -16.33 -2.82
N GLY A 450 15.14 -15.00 -2.86
CA GLY A 450 15.55 -14.05 -1.84
C GLY A 450 15.01 -14.34 -0.43
N LEU A 451 13.85 -15.00 -0.31
CA LEU A 451 13.29 -15.44 0.98
C LEU A 451 14.26 -16.32 1.76
N GLY A 452 15.02 -17.19 1.09
CA GLY A 452 16.04 -18.02 1.74
C GLY A 452 17.18 -17.17 2.31
N ALA A 453 17.61 -16.13 1.59
CA ALA A 453 18.64 -15.20 2.07
C ALA A 453 18.17 -14.37 3.29
N LEU A 454 16.91 -13.94 3.30
CA LEU A 454 16.33 -13.21 4.43
C LEU A 454 16.07 -14.13 5.64
N ALA A 455 15.65 -15.38 5.41
CA ALA A 455 15.44 -16.35 6.49
C ALA A 455 16.73 -16.70 7.24
N VAL A 456 17.86 -16.83 6.53
CA VAL A 456 19.15 -17.02 7.19
C VAL A 456 19.60 -15.75 7.91
N ALA A 457 19.40 -14.57 7.33
CA ALA A 457 19.74 -13.30 7.99
C ALA A 457 19.08 -13.20 9.38
N ARG A 458 17.78 -13.53 9.44
CA ARG A 458 17.04 -13.67 10.71
C ARG A 458 17.70 -14.62 11.69
N THR A 459 17.95 -15.85 11.24
CA THR A 459 18.38 -16.95 12.10
C THR A 459 19.79 -16.72 12.64
N ARG A 460 20.63 -16.04 11.86
CA ARG A 460 22.03 -15.73 12.20
C ARG A 460 22.19 -14.38 12.89
N GLY A 461 21.11 -13.63 13.08
CA GLY A 461 21.16 -12.32 13.72
C GLY A 461 22.01 -11.35 12.91
N VAL A 462 21.64 -11.12 11.65
CA VAL A 462 22.15 -10.02 10.83
C VAL A 462 20.97 -9.30 10.17
N TRP A 463 21.17 -8.07 9.70
CA TRP A 463 20.10 -7.33 9.06
C TRP A 463 19.75 -7.89 7.68
N GLY A 464 18.47 -7.86 7.33
CA GLY A 464 17.97 -8.11 5.98
C GLY A 464 17.40 -6.83 5.35
N ILE A 465 17.50 -6.73 4.04
CA ILE A 465 16.73 -5.80 3.21
C ILE A 465 16.13 -6.61 2.06
N GLY A 466 14.81 -6.53 1.90
CA GLY A 466 14.12 -7.18 0.79
C GLY A 466 14.02 -6.27 -0.43
N ALA A 467 13.77 -6.87 -1.59
CA ALA A 467 13.36 -6.16 -2.78
C ALA A 467 11.97 -6.61 -3.22
N ASP A 468 11.11 -5.65 -3.53
CA ASP A 468 9.72 -5.81 -3.96
C ASP A 468 8.95 -6.79 -3.07
N ASP A 469 8.94 -8.05 -3.49
CA ASP A 469 7.97 -9.04 -3.09
C ASP A 469 8.54 -10.23 -2.32
N ASP A 470 9.77 -10.09 -1.82
CA ASP A 470 10.50 -11.08 -1.01
C ASP A 470 9.92 -11.25 0.42
N GLY A 471 8.66 -10.85 0.65
CA GLY A 471 7.77 -11.44 1.65
C GLY A 471 8.00 -11.11 3.13
N VAL A 472 8.80 -10.10 3.46
CA VAL A 472 9.00 -9.69 4.87
C VAL A 472 8.99 -8.16 5.01
N ASN A 473 7.80 -7.55 5.09
CA ASN A 473 7.67 -6.09 5.13
C ASN A 473 7.92 -5.47 6.52
N SER A 474 7.92 -6.29 7.58
CA SER A 474 8.26 -5.85 8.93
C SER A 474 8.61 -7.03 9.82
N ALA A 475 9.90 -7.22 10.10
CA ALA A 475 10.37 -8.11 11.15
C ALA A 475 11.52 -7.44 11.89
N SER A 476 11.80 -7.88 13.11
CA SER A 476 12.79 -7.27 13.99
C SER A 476 14.24 -7.24 13.44
N HIS A 477 14.50 -7.95 12.34
CA HIS A 477 15.80 -8.08 11.68
C HIS A 477 15.78 -7.54 10.23
N ILE A 478 14.70 -6.88 9.80
CA ILE A 478 14.59 -6.27 8.47
C ILE A 478 14.72 -4.76 8.62
N LEU A 479 15.63 -4.13 7.88
CA LEU A 479 15.77 -2.66 7.87
C LEU A 479 14.71 -2.02 6.97
N GLY A 480 14.41 -2.64 5.84
CA GLY A 480 13.38 -2.17 4.92
C GLY A 480 13.21 -3.06 3.70
N VAL A 481 12.24 -2.71 2.86
CA VAL A 481 11.91 -3.42 1.62
C VAL A 481 11.73 -2.39 0.51
N THR A 482 12.34 -2.59 -0.65
CA THR A 482 12.01 -1.75 -1.82
C THR A 482 10.65 -2.14 -2.37
N TYR A 483 9.89 -1.21 -2.93
CA TYR A 483 8.58 -1.51 -3.52
C TYR A 483 8.37 -0.82 -4.87
N LYS A 484 7.36 -1.31 -5.60
CA LYS A 484 6.79 -0.78 -6.85
C LYS A 484 5.27 -0.66 -6.69
N GLU A 485 4.69 0.47 -7.08
CA GLU A 485 3.24 0.72 -7.03
C GLU A 485 2.51 0.14 -8.25
N TRP A 486 2.49 -1.18 -8.36
CA TRP A 486 1.87 -1.91 -9.48
C TRP A 486 0.38 -1.61 -9.66
N GLU A 487 -0.37 -1.52 -8.57
CA GLU A 487 -1.82 -1.27 -8.60
C GLU A 487 -2.12 0.09 -9.22
N ARG A 488 -1.42 1.13 -8.74
CA ARG A 488 -1.57 2.50 -9.24
C ARG A 488 -1.10 2.61 -10.68
N ALA A 489 0.08 2.07 -11.00
CA ALA A 489 0.61 2.13 -12.35
C ALA A 489 -0.33 1.45 -13.37
N GLY A 490 -0.97 0.34 -13.00
CA GLY A 490 -2.00 -0.31 -13.79
C GLY A 490 -3.22 0.57 -14.03
N LEU A 491 -3.74 1.21 -12.96
CA LEU A 491 -4.88 2.13 -13.05
C LEU A 491 -4.56 3.35 -13.92
N ASP A 492 -3.42 3.99 -13.70
CA ASP A 492 -2.98 5.19 -14.41
C ASP A 492 -2.76 4.90 -15.90
N ALA A 493 -2.25 3.71 -16.25
CA ALA A 493 -2.10 3.30 -17.65
C ALA A 493 -3.46 3.16 -18.36
N VAL A 494 -4.47 2.58 -17.70
CA VAL A 494 -5.82 2.46 -18.25
C VAL A 494 -6.47 3.83 -18.36
N GLN A 495 -6.41 4.64 -17.30
CA GLN A 495 -6.94 6.00 -17.31
C GLN A 495 -6.28 6.82 -18.42
N GLY A 496 -4.96 6.79 -18.51
CA GLY A 496 -4.22 7.54 -19.52
C GLY A 496 -4.59 7.11 -20.94
N LEU A 497 -4.89 5.83 -21.16
CA LEU A 497 -5.38 5.39 -22.46
C LEU A 497 -6.79 5.94 -22.75
N LEU A 498 -7.71 5.81 -21.79
CA LEU A 498 -9.10 6.28 -21.93
C LEU A 498 -9.16 7.79 -22.19
N ASP A 499 -8.29 8.55 -21.52
CA ASP A 499 -8.17 10.00 -21.65
C ASP A 499 -7.34 10.42 -22.88
N GLY A 500 -6.72 9.47 -23.60
CA GLY A 500 -5.86 9.73 -24.75
C GLY A 500 -4.52 10.41 -24.40
N THR A 501 -4.10 10.34 -23.14
CA THR A 501 -2.88 10.95 -22.60
C THR A 501 -1.71 9.97 -22.50
N LEU A 502 -1.95 8.66 -22.58
CA LEU A 502 -0.89 7.64 -22.55
C LEU A 502 0.01 7.78 -23.81
N PRO A 503 1.33 7.98 -23.64
CA PRO A 503 2.22 8.27 -24.76
C PRO A 503 2.59 6.99 -25.53
N MET A 504 1.73 6.61 -26.49
CA MET A 504 2.00 5.49 -27.38
C MET A 504 3.29 5.68 -28.18
N GLY A 505 4.02 4.58 -28.40
CA GLY A 505 5.35 4.55 -29.05
C GLY A 505 6.50 4.97 -28.14
N LYS A 506 6.28 5.09 -26.83
CA LYS A 506 7.30 5.51 -25.86
C LYS A 506 7.37 4.57 -24.65
N ASP A 507 8.52 4.60 -24.00
CA ASP A 507 8.71 4.10 -22.65
C ASP A 507 8.31 5.17 -21.64
N LEU A 508 7.45 4.82 -20.69
CA LEU A 508 7.18 5.57 -19.48
C LEU A 508 8.01 4.96 -18.34
N VAL A 509 8.77 5.79 -17.64
CA VAL A 509 9.57 5.35 -16.49
C VAL A 509 8.97 6.00 -15.25
N LEU A 510 8.36 5.19 -14.38
CA LEU A 510 7.71 5.64 -13.16
C LEU A 510 8.69 5.64 -11.98
N GLY A 511 8.97 6.81 -11.42
CA GLY A 511 9.95 7.05 -10.38
C GLY A 511 9.40 7.60 -9.06
N LEU A 512 10.29 8.23 -8.29
CA LEU A 512 9.94 8.87 -7.01
C LEU A 512 9.11 10.15 -7.22
N GLU A 513 9.30 10.79 -8.36
CA GLU A 513 8.60 11.96 -8.86
C GLU A 513 7.14 11.67 -9.20
N ASP A 514 6.86 10.44 -9.64
CA ASP A 514 5.53 9.94 -10.01
C ASP A 514 4.77 9.41 -8.80
N ASP A 515 4.60 10.29 -7.81
CA ASP A 515 3.91 10.01 -6.55
C ASP A 515 4.44 8.78 -5.81
N TYR A 516 5.78 8.62 -5.80
CA TYR A 516 6.47 7.48 -5.19
C TYR A 516 6.08 6.13 -5.79
N ALA A 517 6.01 6.05 -7.13
CA ALA A 517 5.74 4.80 -7.84
C ALA A 517 6.78 3.70 -7.53
N VAL A 518 7.95 4.08 -7.01
CA VAL A 518 8.92 3.19 -6.36
C VAL A 518 9.33 3.79 -5.02
N GLY A 519 9.85 2.98 -4.10
CA GLY A 519 10.42 3.49 -2.86
C GLY A 519 11.05 2.44 -1.98
N VAL A 520 11.47 2.84 -0.77
CA VAL A 520 11.86 1.91 0.30
C VAL A 520 10.93 2.10 1.49
N GLN A 521 10.24 1.03 1.87
CA GLN A 521 9.47 0.97 3.10
C GLN A 521 10.41 0.58 4.24
N MET A 522 10.71 1.53 5.12
CA MET A 522 11.56 1.30 6.29
C MET A 522 10.77 0.60 7.40
N SER A 523 11.40 -0.36 8.07
CA SER A 523 10.81 -1.04 9.22
C SER A 523 10.90 -0.18 10.49
N TYR A 524 10.00 -0.42 11.44
CA TYR A 524 9.93 0.31 12.71
C TYR A 524 11.19 0.19 13.58
N VAL A 525 12.05 -0.80 13.32
CA VAL A 525 13.34 -1.00 14.00
C VAL A 525 14.38 0.03 13.59
N VAL A 526 14.18 0.72 12.46
CA VAL A 526 15.08 1.78 12.00
C VAL A 526 14.86 3.03 12.87
N PRO A 527 15.89 3.56 13.54
CA PRO A 527 15.75 4.78 14.34
C PRO A 527 15.25 5.99 13.54
N ASP A 528 14.43 6.84 14.15
CA ASP A 528 13.82 8.02 13.51
C ASP A 528 14.82 8.94 12.80
N HIS A 529 16.02 9.10 13.39
CA HIS A 529 17.07 9.93 12.79
C HIS A 529 17.62 9.33 11.49
N ILE A 530 17.74 7.99 11.40
CA ILE A 530 18.12 7.29 10.17
C ILE A 530 16.98 7.39 9.15
N GLN A 531 15.73 7.17 9.58
CA GLN A 531 14.57 7.31 8.69
C GLN A 531 14.53 8.71 8.05
N SER A 532 14.77 9.76 8.85
CA SER A 532 14.80 11.15 8.38
C SER A 532 15.88 11.39 7.32
N LEU A 533 17.06 10.77 7.46
CA LEU A 533 18.14 10.87 6.46
C LEU A 533 17.76 10.20 5.14
N VAL A 534 17.12 9.03 5.20
CA VAL A 534 16.64 8.31 4.01
C VAL A 534 15.53 9.11 3.31
N VAL A 535 14.58 9.67 4.06
CA VAL A 535 13.52 10.53 3.51
C VAL A 535 14.10 11.78 2.86
N TYR A 536 15.09 12.41 3.49
CA TYR A 536 15.77 13.57 2.91
C TYR A 536 16.47 13.19 1.59
N ARG A 537 17.20 12.07 1.56
CA ARG A 537 17.85 11.56 0.34
C ARG A 537 16.83 11.24 -0.76
N CYS A 538 15.70 10.65 -0.40
CA CYS A 538 14.58 10.40 -1.30
C CYS A 538 14.05 11.70 -1.93
N SER A 539 13.89 12.75 -1.13
CA SER A 539 13.46 14.07 -1.62
C SER A 539 14.45 14.70 -2.59
N GLU A 540 15.76 14.54 -2.36
CA GLU A 540 16.79 15.04 -3.28
C GLU A 540 16.74 14.32 -4.64
N ILE A 541 16.60 12.99 -4.66
CA ILE A 541 16.50 12.21 -5.90
C ILE A 541 15.22 12.60 -6.65
N ARG A 542 14.09 12.66 -5.95
CA ARG A 542 12.80 13.07 -6.52
C ARG A 542 12.89 14.45 -7.19
N THR A 543 13.54 15.41 -6.54
CA THR A 543 13.69 16.77 -7.08
C THR A 543 14.57 16.78 -8.33
N ALA A 544 15.67 16.02 -8.34
CA ALA A 544 16.53 15.91 -9.51
C ALA A 544 15.79 15.29 -10.71
N ARG A 545 15.03 14.23 -10.48
CA ARG A 545 14.21 13.57 -11.52
C ARG A 545 13.15 14.48 -12.12
N ALA A 546 12.43 15.23 -11.29
CA ALA A 546 11.42 16.17 -11.76
C ALA A 546 12.01 17.25 -12.67
N LEU A 547 13.24 17.69 -12.41
CA LEU A 547 13.95 18.66 -13.26
C LEU A 547 14.39 18.05 -14.59
N ASP A 548 14.81 16.79 -14.58
CA ASP A 548 15.20 16.05 -15.79
C ASP A 548 13.99 15.72 -16.68
N ALA A 549 12.79 15.52 -16.11
CA ALA A 549 11.56 15.22 -16.86
C ALA A 549 10.99 16.43 -17.62
N ASP A 550 11.32 17.65 -17.20
CA ASP A 550 10.92 18.91 -17.86
C ASP A 550 11.82 19.27 -19.07
N HIS A 551 12.88 18.50 -19.34
CA HIS A 551 13.86 18.69 -20.42
C HIS A 551 13.80 17.54 -21.45
#